data_AF-A0A2A2DS50-F1
#
_entry.id   AF-A0A2A2DS50-F1
#
_cell.length_a   1.000
_cell.length_b   1.000
_cell.length_c   1.000
_cell.angle_alpha   90.00
_cell.angle_beta   90.00
_cell.angle_gamma   90.00
#
_symmetry.space_group_name_H-M   'P 1'
#
loop_
_entity.id
_entity.type
_entity.pdbx_description
1 polymer ?
#
loop_
_entity_poly.entity_id
_entity_poly.type
_entity_poly.pdbx_seq_one_letter_code
_entity_poly.pdbx_strand_id
1 'polypeptide(L)' 'MTSKIVYQTDRHGLYVGPVVADPCPLEEGVWLIPGGCVETPPPEIPPGKAAHWAAGKWHLIDNLEGFTVYDTKTGT' A
#
# COMPACT_ATOMS: atom_id res chain seq x y z
N MET A 1 9.19 14.86 17.69
CA MET A 1 9.62 14.05 16.54
C MET A 1 8.56 14.22 15.48
N THR A 2 8.86 14.91 14.40
CA THR A 2 7.95 14.98 13.25
C THR A 2 8.10 13.66 12.51
N SER A 3 6.99 13.01 12.13
CA SER A 3 7.00 11.81 11.30
C SER A 3 6.04 12.02 10.13
N LYS A 4 6.46 11.63 8.93
CA LYS A 4 5.61 11.67 7.74
C LYS A 4 5.21 10.25 7.38
N ILE A 5 3.91 9.99 7.30
CA ILE A 5 3.40 8.70 6.85
C ILE A 5 3.37 8.72 5.32
N VAL A 6 3.91 7.67 4.73
CA VAL A 6 3.84 7.35 3.32
C VAL A 6 3.25 5.96 3.17
N TYR A 7 2.82 5.61 1.96
CA TYR A 7 2.06 4.40 1.71
C TYR A 7 2.83 3.52 0.75
N GLN A 8 3.31 2.37 1.24
CA GLN A 8 4.11 1.46 0.46
C GLN A 8 3.24 0.71 -0.54
N THR A 9 3.75 0.61 -1.76
CA THR A 9 3.23 -0.26 -2.80
C THR A 9 4.20 -1.40 -3.09
N ASP A 10 3.68 -2.53 -3.55
CA ASP A 10 4.50 -3.63 -4.04
C ASP A 10 5.00 -3.35 -5.47
N ARG A 11 5.70 -4.31 -6.08
CA ARG A 11 6.20 -4.19 -7.45
C ARG A 11 5.09 -4.05 -8.52
N HIS A 12 3.85 -4.38 -8.17
CA HIS A 12 2.67 -4.27 -9.02
C HIS A 12 1.85 -3.01 -8.72
N GLY A 13 2.29 -2.16 -7.78
CA GLY A 13 1.57 -0.96 -7.36
C GLY A 13 0.46 -1.24 -6.34
N LEU A 14 0.32 -2.45 -5.80
CA LEU A 14 -0.68 -2.78 -4.80
C LEU A 14 -0.27 -2.23 -3.44
N TYR A 15 -1.24 -1.67 -2.72
CA TYR A 15 -1.02 -1.16 -1.39
C TYR A 15 -0.63 -2.27 -0.43
N VAL A 16 0.51 -2.10 0.23
CA VAL A 16 1.05 -3.03 1.23
C VAL A 16 0.73 -2.54 2.64
N GLY A 17 0.95 -1.26 2.91
CA GLY A 17 0.75 -0.68 4.25
C GLY A 17 1.34 0.72 4.42
N PRO A 18 1.07 1.37 5.56
CA PRO A 18 1.68 2.65 5.89
C PRO A 18 3.11 2.44 6.40
N VAL A 19 4.00 3.35 6.03
CA VAL A 19 5.42 3.38 6.43
C VAL A 19 5.77 4.81 6.86
N VAL A 20 6.72 4.96 7.77
CA VAL A 20 7.22 6.27 8.19
C VAL A 20 8.40 6.66 7.29
N ALA A 21 8.32 7.82 6.65
CA ALA A 21 9.42 8.42 5.94
C ALA A 21 10.37 9.15 6.91
N ASP A 22 11.66 9.04 6.63
CA ASP A 22 12.70 9.69 7.41
C ASP A 22 12.88 11.16 6.97
N PRO A 23 13.18 12.09 7.90
CA PRO A 23 13.51 13.45 7.53
C PRO A 23 14.87 13.49 6.79
N CYS A 24 15.01 14.40 5.83
CA CYS A 24 16.26 14.62 5.13
C CYS A 24 17.30 15.24 6.09
N PRO A 25 18.49 14.66 6.25
CA PRO A 25 19.52 15.21 7.12
C PRO A 25 20.17 16.48 6.53
N LEU A 26 19.99 16.75 5.24
CA LEU A 26 20.61 17.87 4.52
C LEU A 26 19.70 19.09 4.40
N GLU A 27 18.38 18.91 4.43
CA GLU A 27 17.40 19.95 4.18
C GLU A 27 16.25 19.85 5.19
N GLU A 28 16.06 20.90 5.98
CA GLU A 28 14.99 20.94 6.97
C GLU A 28 13.61 20.99 6.27
N GLY A 29 12.71 20.10 6.68
CA GLY A 29 11.35 19.98 6.12
C GLY A 29 11.24 19.10 4.88
N VAL A 30 12.35 18.61 4.32
CA VAL A 30 12.35 17.62 3.23
C VAL A 30 12.28 16.22 3.82
N TRP A 31 11.56 15.32 3.15
CA TRP A 31 11.36 13.93 3.59
C TRP A 31 11.90 12.95 2.54
N LEU A 32 12.59 11.93 3.01
CA LEU A 32 13.11 10.86 2.16
C LEU A 32 12.01 9.82 1.96
N ILE A 33 11.35 9.87 0.80
CA ILE A 33 10.31 8.92 0.44
C ILE A 33 10.98 7.63 -0.03
N PRO A 34 10.77 6.48 0.64
CA PRO A 34 11.34 5.21 0.21
C PRO A 34 10.85 4.83 -1.18
N GLY A 35 11.69 4.11 -1.94
CA GLY A 35 11.31 3.61 -3.26
C GLY A 35 10.04 2.74 -3.19
N GLY A 36 9.09 3.01 -4.09
CA GLY A 36 7.80 2.31 -4.10
C GLY A 36 6.78 2.82 -3.07
N CYS A 37 7.08 3.90 -2.34
CA CYS A 37 6.09 4.57 -1.51
C CYS A 37 5.44 5.74 -2.24
N VAL A 38 4.19 6.03 -1.88
CA VAL A 38 3.44 7.19 -2.35
C VAL A 38 2.99 8.02 -1.16
N GLU A 39 2.89 9.33 -1.33
CA GLU A 39 2.48 10.23 -0.23
C GLU A 39 0.96 10.34 -0.10
N THR A 40 0.23 9.95 -1.13
CA THR A 40 -1.23 10.03 -1.15
C THR A 40 -1.82 8.86 -0.35
N PRO A 41 -2.70 9.13 0.65
CA PRO A 41 -3.37 8.07 1.38
C PRO A 41 -4.24 7.21 0.46
N PRO A 42 -4.24 5.87 0.63
CA PRO A 42 -5.20 5.02 -0.05
C PRO A 42 -6.61 5.38 0.44
N PRO A 43 -7.64 5.22 -0.41
CA PRO A 43 -9.02 5.29 0.02
C PRO A 43 -9.33 4.13 0.98
N GLU A 44 -10.48 4.19 1.64
CA GLU A 44 -11.00 3.05 2.40
C GLU A 44 -11.12 1.82 1.48
N ILE A 45 -10.51 0.71 1.89
CA ILE A 45 -10.47 -0.53 1.12
C ILE A 45 -11.57 -1.44 1.68
N PRO A 46 -12.70 -1.62 0.98
CA PRO A 46 -13.75 -2.52 1.44
C PRO A 46 -13.31 -3.98 1.30
N PRO A 47 -13.96 -4.93 2.02
CA PRO A 47 -13.67 -6.35 1.90
C PRO A 47 -13.73 -6.85 0.44
N GLY A 48 -12.74 -7.63 0.03
CA GLY A 48 -12.63 -8.16 -1.34
C GLY A 48 -12.09 -7.16 -2.38
N LYS A 49 -11.61 -5.99 -1.94
CA LYS A 49 -10.90 -5.03 -2.80
C LYS A 49 -9.45 -4.85 -2.34
N ALA A 50 -8.61 -4.33 -3.22
CA ALA A 50 -7.31 -3.76 -2.90
C ALA A 50 -7.18 -2.38 -3.53
N ALA A 51 -6.39 -1.52 -2.90
CA ALA A 51 -5.95 -0.26 -3.49
C ALA A 51 -4.72 -0.51 -4.37
N HIS A 52 -4.79 -0.09 -5.63
CA HIS A 52 -3.74 -0.18 -6.63
C HIS A 52 -3.35 1.23 -7.09
N TRP A 53 -2.08 1.58 -6.98
CA TRP A 53 -1.55 2.86 -7.40
C TRP A 53 -1.17 2.82 -8.88
N ALA A 54 -1.91 3.54 -9.71
CA ALA A 54 -1.64 3.64 -11.14
C ALA A 54 -1.92 5.06 -11.64
N ALA A 55 -1.08 5.53 -12.57
CA ALA A 55 -1.23 6.85 -13.19
C ALA A 55 -1.40 8.01 -12.19
N GLY A 56 -0.71 7.93 -11.03
CA GLY A 56 -0.73 8.97 -10.00
C GLY A 56 -2.00 9.01 -9.13
N LYS A 57 -2.80 7.94 -9.11
CA LYS A 57 -4.00 7.84 -8.28
C LYS A 57 -4.25 6.41 -7.80
N TRP A 58 -5.01 6.30 -6.72
CA TRP A 58 -5.50 5.03 -6.21
C TRP A 58 -6.72 4.54 -6.99
N HIS A 59 -6.69 3.27 -7.34
CA HIS A 59 -7.79 2.51 -7.93
C HIS A 59 -8.17 1.37 -7.01
N LEU A 60 -9.46 1.22 -6.72
CA LEU A 60 -9.94 0.02 -6.04
C LEU A 60 -10.16 -1.08 -7.08
N ILE A 61 -9.35 -2.13 -7.00
CA ILE A 61 -9.48 -3.32 -7.83
C ILE A 61 -10.05 -4.47 -7.01
N ASP A 62 -10.64 -5.47 -7.68
CA ASP A 62 -11.00 -6.72 -7.02
C ASP A 62 -9.75 -7.43 -6.52
N ASN A 63 -9.72 -7.72 -5.22
CA ASN A 63 -8.65 -8.49 -4.61
C ASN A 63 -9.25 -9.75 -4.01
N LEU A 64 -8.96 -10.87 -4.66
CA LEU A 64 -9.34 -12.18 -4.18
C LEU A 64 -8.28 -12.77 -3.23
N GLU A 65 -7.13 -12.12 -3.05
CA GLU A 65 -6.13 -12.54 -2.07
C GLU A 65 -6.68 -12.28 -0.65
N GLY A 66 -7.12 -13.37 -0.01
CA GLY A 66 -7.88 -13.34 1.25
C GLY A 66 -9.08 -14.30 1.24
N PHE A 67 -9.55 -14.72 0.07
CA PHE A 67 -10.35 -15.94 -0.02
C PHE A 67 -9.40 -17.12 0.11
N THR A 68 -9.50 -17.85 1.22
CA THR A 68 -9.01 -19.23 1.29
C THR A 68 -9.71 -20.02 0.18
N VAL A 69 -9.05 -20.22 -0.97
CA VAL A 69 -9.57 -21.02 -2.10
C VAL A 69 -9.35 -22.53 -1.92
N TYR A 70 -9.01 -23.00 -0.72
CA TYR A 70 -9.01 -24.44 -0.42
C TYR A 70 -10.26 -24.81 0.38
N ASP A 71 -11.13 -25.61 -0.24
CA ASP A 71 -12.12 -26.43 0.44
C ASP A 71 -11.44 -27.76 0.80
N THR A 72 -11.25 -28.05 2.09
CA THR A 72 -10.66 -29.32 2.56
C THR A 72 -11.69 -30.47 2.68
N LYS A 73 -12.92 -30.34 2.18
CA LYS A 73 -13.94 -31.40 2.37
C LYS A 73 -13.94 -32.57 1.40
N THR A 74 -13.08 -32.61 0.38
CA THR A 74 -13.07 -33.78 -0.53
C THR A 74 -11.66 -34.24 -0.89
N GLY A 75 -10.95 -34.77 0.11
CA GLY A 75 -9.85 -35.71 -0.14
C GLY A 75 -10.43 -37.10 -0.38
N THR A 76 -10.68 -37.45 -1.64
CA THR A 76 -10.81 -38.86 -2.09
C THR A 76 -9.45 -39.49 -2.27
#